data_AF-A0A1F6UKY8-F1
#
_entry.id   AF-A0A1F6UKY8-F1
#
_cell.length_a   1.000
_cell.length_b   1.000
_cell.length_c   1.000
_cell.angle_alpha   90.00
_cell.angle_beta   90.00
_cell.angle_gamma   90.00
#
_symmetry.space_group_name_H-M   'P 1'
#
loop_
_entity.id
_entity.type
_entity.pdbx_description
1 polymer ?
#
loop_
_entity_poly.entity_id
_entity_poly.type
_entity_poly.pdbx_seq_one_letter_code
_entity_poly.pdbx_strand_id
1 'polypeptide(L)'
;SRLYAALLLGLLLTACAGNISSDQAMQCTEGLKAAETELNEAKLKGFSSSVSWTKAANLIIAANVQKQLERFPSCIDKVRRARLYIQDSQR
;
A
#
# COMPACT_ATOMS: atom_id res chain seq x y z
N SER A 1 -36.03 -29.95 16.41
CA SER A 1 -35.08 -29.40 17.40
C SER A 1 -33.61 -29.69 17.05
N ARG A 2 -33.19 -30.95 16.78
CA ARG A 2 -31.78 -31.28 16.45
C ARG A 2 -31.23 -30.64 15.15
N LEU A 3 -32.08 -30.42 14.15
CA LEU A 3 -31.72 -29.75 12.89
C LEU A 3 -31.39 -28.26 13.05
N TYR A 4 -32.06 -27.56 13.98
CA TYR A 4 -31.83 -26.14 14.24
C TYR A 4 -30.50 -25.89 14.96
N ALA A 5 -30.11 -26.78 15.86
CA ALA A 5 -28.82 -26.72 16.54
C ALA A 5 -27.64 -26.90 15.57
N ALA A 6 -27.79 -27.78 14.58
CA ALA A 6 -26.77 -27.97 13.54
C ALA A 6 -26.65 -26.76 12.60
N LEU A 7 -27.78 -26.09 12.29
CA LEU A 7 -27.79 -24.90 11.44
C LEU A 7 -27.13 -23.69 12.15
N LEU A 8 -27.37 -23.51 13.45
CA LEU A 8 -26.78 -22.42 14.24
C LEU A 8 -25.27 -22.60 14.46
N LEU A 9 -24.77 -23.84 14.51
CA LEU A 9 -23.34 -24.12 14.67
C LEU A 9 -22.54 -23.84 13.38
N GLY A 10 -23.16 -23.97 12.20
CA GLY A 10 -22.52 -23.72 10.91
C GLY A 10 -22.27 -22.23 10.61
N LEU A 11 -23.08 -21.32 11.16
CA LEU A 11 -22.94 -19.87 10.93
C LEU A 11 -21.77 -19.23 11.69
N LEU A 12 -21.20 -19.89 12.70
CA LEU A 12 -20.13 -19.31 13.52
C LEU A 12 -18.74 -19.46 12.89
N LEU A 13 -18.59 -20.24 11.81
CA LEU A 13 -17.28 -20.55 11.21
C LEU A 13 -16.84 -19.56 10.10
N THR A 14 -17.66 -18.61 9.69
CA THR A 14 -17.34 -17.67 8.59
C THR A 14 -16.73 -16.33 9.04
N ALA A 15 -16.49 -16.12 10.33
CA ALA A 15 -16.07 -14.81 10.86
C ALA A 15 -14.55 -14.51 10.81
N CYS A 16 -13.68 -15.48 10.49
CA CYS A 16 -12.22 -15.30 10.63
C CYS A 16 -11.46 -14.90 9.35
N ALA A 17 -12.13 -14.68 8.21
CA ALA A 17 -11.44 -14.43 6.93
C ALA A 17 -11.28 -12.93 6.57
N GLY A 18 -11.80 -12.00 7.38
CA GLY A 18 -11.97 -10.59 6.98
C GLY A 18 -10.83 -9.60 7.25
N ASN A 19 -9.71 -10.00 7.88
CA ASN A 19 -8.76 -9.02 8.46
C ASN A 19 -7.45 -8.81 7.68
N ILE A 20 -7.06 -9.73 6.79
CA ILE A 20 -5.76 -9.61 6.08
C ILE A 20 -5.81 -8.48 5.05
N SER A 21 -6.93 -8.34 4.35
CA SER A 21 -7.13 -7.29 3.34
C SER A 21 -7.13 -5.89 3.97
N SER A 22 -7.70 -5.73 5.17
CA SER A 22 -7.72 -4.44 5.88
C SER A 22 -6.33 -4.01 6.35
N ASP A 23 -5.51 -4.94 6.85
CA ASP A 23 -4.14 -4.62 7.26
C ASP A 23 -3.28 -4.18 6.07
N GLN A 24 -3.32 -4.93 4.96
CA GLN A 24 -2.56 -4.56 3.76
C GLN A 24 -3.07 -3.26 3.11
N ALA A 25 -4.38 -2.99 3.18
CA ALA A 25 -4.96 -1.73 2.72
C ALA A 25 -4.43 -0.54 3.52
N MET A 26 -4.36 -0.67 4.85
CA MET A 26 -3.78 0.32 5.74
C MET A 26 -2.29 0.54 5.46
N GLN A 27 -1.52 -0.55 5.34
CA GLN A 27 -0.09 -0.47 5.01
C GLN A 27 0.17 0.24 3.68
N CYS A 28 -0.59 -0.08 2.63
CA CYS A 28 -0.51 0.59 1.34
C CYS A 28 -0.86 2.08 1.46
N THR A 29 -1.92 2.42 2.19
CA THR A 29 -2.40 3.81 2.33
C THR A 29 -1.41 4.69 3.09
N GLU A 30 -0.95 4.24 4.26
CA GLU A 30 0.03 4.98 5.06
C GLU A 30 1.38 5.05 4.35
N GLY A 31 1.79 3.96 3.70
CA GLY A 31 3.01 3.94 2.90
C GLY A 31 2.97 4.91 1.72
N LEU A 32 1.85 5.00 1.01
CA LEU A 32 1.64 5.96 -0.09
C LEU A 32 1.76 7.40 0.41
N LYS A 33 1.06 7.72 1.49
CA LYS A 33 1.10 9.05 2.11
C LYS A 33 2.53 9.44 2.51
N ALA A 34 3.26 8.52 3.16
CA ALA A 34 4.65 8.75 3.52
C ALA A 34 5.54 8.98 2.29
N ALA A 35 5.41 8.16 1.25
CA ALA A 35 6.19 8.31 0.02
C ALA A 35 5.89 9.62 -0.72
N GLU A 36 4.63 10.06 -0.75
CA GLU A 36 4.23 11.36 -1.33
C GLU A 36 4.84 12.53 -0.54
N THR A 37 4.83 12.47 0.79
CA THR A 37 5.50 13.46 1.64
C THR A 37 7.00 13.49 1.37
N GLU A 38 7.67 12.35 1.39
CA GLU A 38 9.11 12.24 1.14
C GLU A 38 9.51 12.76 -0.26
N LEU A 39 8.72 12.47 -1.30
CA LEU A 39 8.96 12.93 -2.66
C LEU A 39 8.87 14.46 -2.76
N ASN A 40 7.87 15.05 -2.08
CA ASN A 40 7.69 16.49 -2.04
C ASN A 40 8.79 17.17 -1.22
N GLU A 41 9.21 16.59 -0.10
CA GLU A 41 10.36 17.08 0.65
C GLU A 41 11.64 17.10 -0.18
N ALA A 42 11.92 16.03 -0.92
CA ALA A 42 13.08 15.99 -1.83
C ALA A 42 13.00 17.10 -2.88
N LYS A 43 11.81 17.39 -3.41
CA LYS A 43 11.59 18.50 -4.35
C LYS A 43 11.85 19.87 -3.71
N LEU A 44 11.45 20.07 -2.45
CA LEU A 44 11.64 21.33 -1.74
C LEU A 44 13.09 21.56 -1.30
N LYS A 45 13.76 20.50 -0.80
CA LYS A 45 15.17 20.54 -0.37
C LYS A 45 16.15 20.59 -1.55
N GLY A 46 15.69 20.17 -2.74
CA GLY A 46 16.53 19.94 -3.91
C GLY A 46 17.01 18.49 -3.96
N PHE A 47 17.11 17.95 -5.18
CA PHE A 47 17.57 16.60 -5.45
C PHE A 47 18.67 16.63 -6.52
N SER A 48 19.64 15.72 -6.42
CA SER A 48 20.78 15.60 -7.34
C SER A 48 20.41 14.87 -8.63
N SER A 49 19.46 13.93 -8.57
CA SER A 49 19.05 13.09 -9.71
C SER A 49 17.56 13.22 -10.02
N SER A 50 17.26 14.02 -11.05
CA SER A 50 15.90 14.16 -11.61
C SER A 50 15.34 12.83 -12.11
N VAL A 51 16.19 11.94 -12.63
CA VAL A 51 15.76 10.63 -13.14
C VAL A 51 15.24 9.74 -12.01
N SER A 52 15.97 9.66 -10.89
CA SER A 52 15.54 8.87 -9.74
C SER A 52 14.28 9.48 -9.10
N TRP A 53 14.19 10.81 -9.02
CA TRP A 53 12.98 11.50 -8.57
C TRP A 53 11.76 11.17 -9.46
N THR A 54 11.90 11.24 -10.79
CA THR A 54 10.81 10.88 -11.73
C THR A 54 10.42 9.41 -11.63
N LYS A 55 11.38 8.49 -11.45
CA LYS A 55 11.07 7.06 -11.23
C LYS A 55 10.25 6.86 -9.96
N ALA A 56 10.59 7.56 -8.88
CA ALA A 56 9.80 7.52 -7.65
C ALA A 56 8.38 8.03 -7.86
N ALA A 57 8.21 9.18 -8.52
CA ALA A 57 6.90 9.75 -8.84
C ALA A 57 6.02 8.78 -9.65
N ASN A 58 6.59 8.14 -10.68
CA ASN A 58 5.88 7.15 -11.48
C ASN A 58 5.47 5.91 -10.68
N LEU A 59 6.32 5.45 -9.74
CA LEU A 59 5.99 4.34 -8.86
C LEU A 59 4.86 4.68 -7.89
N ILE A 60 4.81 5.90 -7.35
CA ILE A 60 3.72 6.38 -6.49
C ILE A 60 2.40 6.40 -7.27
N ILE A 61 2.39 6.93 -8.50
CA ILE A 61 1.21 6.90 -9.36
C ILE A 61 0.73 5.47 -9.60
N ALA A 62 1.64 4.56 -9.96
CA ALA A 62 1.30 3.16 -10.18
C ALA A 62 0.83 2.44 -8.90
N ALA A 63 1.36 2.79 -7.73
CA ALA A 63 0.90 2.27 -6.44
C ALA A 63 -0.53 2.73 -6.14
N ASN A 64 -0.85 4.00 -6.40
CA ASN A 64 -2.22 4.52 -6.26
C ASN A 64 -3.22 3.76 -7.14
N VAL A 65 -2.88 3.46 -8.39
CA VAL A 65 -3.73 2.61 -9.26
C VAL A 65 -3.93 1.23 -8.64
N GLN A 66 -2.87 0.62 -8.11
CA GLN A 66 -2.96 -0.69 -7.48
C GLN A 66 -3.79 -0.69 -6.20
N LYS A 67 -3.76 0.39 -5.42
CA LYS A 67 -4.65 0.59 -4.28
C LYS A 67 -6.12 0.60 -4.70
N GLN A 68 -6.45 1.33 -5.77
CA GLN A 68 -7.83 1.40 -6.30
C GLN A 68 -8.33 0.07 -6.83
N LEU A 69 -7.42 -0.80 -7.29
CA LEU A 69 -7.72 -2.16 -7.73
C LEU A 69 -7.64 -3.19 -6.59
N GLU A 70 -7.51 -2.74 -5.34
CA GLU A 70 -7.34 -3.57 -4.13
C GLU A 70 -6.17 -4.55 -4.20
N ARG A 71 -5.17 -4.27 -5.04
CA ARG A 71 -3.93 -5.05 -5.20
C ARG A 71 -2.89 -4.61 -4.19
N PHE A 72 -3.22 -4.70 -2.91
CA PHE A 72 -2.41 -4.15 -1.82
C PHE A 72 -0.97 -4.69 -1.75
N PRO A 73 -0.68 -5.99 -1.96
CA PRO A 73 0.71 -6.48 -1.95
C PRO A 73 1.58 -5.80 -3.01
N SER A 74 1.03 -5.58 -4.21
CA SER A 74 1.74 -4.89 -5.28
C SER A 74 1.91 -3.40 -4.97
N CYS A 75 0.88 -2.76 -4.40
CA CYS A 75 0.96 -1.38 -3.95
C CYS A 75 2.11 -1.20 -2.95
N ILE A 76 2.18 -2.06 -1.93
CA ILE A 76 3.21 -2.03 -0.89
C ILE A 76 4.61 -2.16 -1.51
N ASP A 77 4.80 -3.10 -2.45
CA ASP A 77 6.09 -3.25 -3.15
C ASP A 77 6.47 -2.00 -3.97
N LYS A 78 5.51 -1.37 -4.65
CA LYS A 78 5.76 -0.13 -5.40
C LYS A 78 6.08 1.05 -4.50
N VAL A 79 5.36 1.20 -3.39
CA VAL A 79 5.66 2.20 -2.36
C VAL A 79 7.08 2.03 -1.83
N ARG A 80 7.46 0.79 -1.45
CA ARG A 80 8.81 0.49 -0.97
C ARG A 80 9.88 0.90 -1.98
N ARG A 81 9.70 0.55 -3.26
CA ARG A 81 10.64 0.96 -4.33
C ARG A 81 10.65 2.46 -4.56
N ALA A 82 9.51 3.14 -4.48
CA ALA A 82 9.44 4.59 -4.64
C ALA A 82 10.32 5.28 -3.60
N ARG A 83 10.22 4.88 -2.33
CA ARG A 83 11.04 5.42 -1.23
C ARG A 83 12.54 5.19 -1.43
N LEU A 84 12.93 4.04 -1.97
CA LEU A 84 14.33 3.79 -2.35
C LEU A 84 14.82 4.76 -3.44
N TYR A 85 14.00 5.02 -4.47
CA TYR A 85 14.36 6.01 -5.49
C TYR A 85 14.34 7.45 -4.99
N ILE A 86 13.50 7.79 -4.01
CA ILE A 86 13.53 9.10 -3.34
C ILE A 86 14.85 9.29 -2.60
N GLN A 87 15.29 8.29 -1.85
CA GLN A 87 16.59 8.31 -1.16
C GLN A 87 17.74 8.41 -2.17
N ASP A 88 17.68 7.66 -3.26
CA ASP A 88 18.68 7.71 -4.32
C ASP A 88 18.73 9.07 -5.02
N SER A 89 17.59 9.75 -5.17
CA SER A 89 17.54 11.08 -5.79
C SER A 89 18.24 12.19 -4.98
N GLN A 90 18.51 11.95 -3.69
CA GLN A 90 19.10 12.92 -2.77
C GLN A 90 20.61 12.70 -2.54
N ARG A 91 21.19 11.63 -3.10
CA ARG A 91 22.62 11.32 -2.97
C ARG A 91 23.44 11.99 -4.06
#